data_AF-A0A7W1HLT8-F1
#
_entry.id   AF-A0A7W1HLT8-F1
#
_cell.length_a   1.000
_cell.length_b   1.000
_cell.length_c   1.000
_cell.angle_alpha   90.00
_cell.angle_beta   90.00
_cell.angle_gamma   90.00
#
_symmetry.space_group_name_H-M   'P 1'
#
loop_
_entity.id
_entity.type
_entity.pdbx_description
1 polymer ?
#
loop_
_entity_poly.entity_id
_entity_poly.type
_entity_poly.pdbx_seq_one_letter_code
_entity_poly.pdbx_strand_id
1 'polypeptide(L)'
;MGFGIIGFANALSKGIVPSLLVRDETCITDSRIMWKRKIGLLSAIVACALLPAHFARAEAIAVRSVAPEAFGDGQQPQVTVTPAGVIIVVFAKGQSIYSVQSSDQGENFSAPVKIADLPGLMVGMRRGPRVAATDKRIIVSAPGPELASYLSQDAGQTWKPAGKINDKPGAASEGLQNITALPDGSFYAVWLDSRNK
;
A
#
# COMPACT_ATOMS: atom_id res chain seq x y z
N MET A 1 -22.91 8.55 1.77
CA MET A 1 -21.45 8.75 1.59
C MET A 1 -20.97 7.74 0.56
N GLY A 2 -20.18 8.14 -0.43
CA GLY A 2 -19.64 7.25 -1.46
C GLY A 2 -18.11 7.11 -1.36
N PHE A 3 -17.55 6.16 -2.12
CA PHE A 3 -16.11 6.00 -2.27
C PHE A 3 -15.68 6.45 -3.67
N GLY A 4 -14.64 7.28 -3.77
CA GLY A 4 -13.96 7.59 -5.02
C GLY A 4 -12.71 6.71 -5.17
N ILE A 5 -12.44 6.25 -6.40
CA ILE A 5 -11.20 5.53 -6.76
C ILE A 5 -10.70 6.11 -8.08
N ILE A 6 -9.42 6.46 -8.15
CA ILE A 6 -8.76 6.83 -9.40
C ILE A 6 -7.38 6.18 -9.48
N GLY A 7 -7.04 5.66 -10.66
CA GLY A 7 -5.70 5.15 -10.98
C GLY A 7 -4.99 6.13 -11.91
N PHE A 8 -3.71 6.40 -11.63
CA PHE A 8 -2.83 7.15 -12.50
C PHE A 8 -1.72 6.23 -13.04
N ALA A 9 -1.70 6.03 -14.35
CA ALA A 9 -0.60 5.43 -15.07
C ALA A 9 -0.13 6.44 -16.12
N ASN A 10 1.17 6.80 -16.12
CA ASN A 10 1.71 7.59 -17.22
C ASN A 10 1.81 6.68 -18.44
N ALA A 11 1.10 7.04 -19.50
CA ALA A 11 1.05 6.28 -20.74
C ALA A 11 2.45 6.01 -21.28
N LEU A 12 2.79 4.73 -21.46
CA LEU A 12 3.57 4.13 -22.56
C LEU A 12 3.87 2.65 -22.21
N SER A 13 2.96 1.73 -22.55
CA SER A 13 3.28 0.57 -23.39
C SER A 13 2.00 -0.18 -23.75
N LYS A 14 1.89 -0.51 -25.04
CA LYS A 14 0.85 -1.38 -25.61
C LYS A 14 1.27 -2.83 -25.40
N GLY A 15 0.32 -3.72 -25.11
CA GLY A 15 0.40 -5.08 -25.64
C GLY A 15 -0.09 -6.22 -24.75
N ILE A 16 -1.25 -6.76 -25.14
CA ILE A 16 -1.57 -8.19 -25.27
C ILE A 16 -1.65 -9.02 -23.98
N VAL A 17 -2.87 -9.47 -23.65
CA VAL A 17 -3.13 -10.63 -22.80
C VAL A 17 -3.94 -11.65 -23.63
N PRO A 18 -3.49 -12.91 -23.80
CA PRO A 18 -4.34 -13.93 -24.39
C PRO A 18 -5.21 -14.60 -23.33
N SER A 19 -6.49 -14.71 -23.65
CA SER A 19 -7.52 -15.48 -22.96
C SER A 19 -7.19 -16.98 -22.96
N LEU A 20 -7.26 -17.65 -21.81
CA LEU A 20 -7.30 -19.11 -21.73
C LEU A 20 -8.65 -19.57 -21.18
N LEU A 21 -9.34 -20.34 -22.03
CA LEU A 21 -10.57 -21.07 -21.77
C LEU A 21 -10.37 -22.11 -20.65
N VAL A 22 -11.23 -22.07 -19.63
CA VAL A 22 -11.45 -23.20 -18.71
C VAL A 22 -12.58 -24.05 -19.28
N ARG A 23 -12.32 -25.36 -19.43
CA ARG A 23 -13.26 -26.36 -19.93
C ARG A 23 -14.15 -26.86 -18.79
N ASP A 24 -15.41 -27.12 -19.12
CA ASP A 24 -16.45 -27.73 -18.26
C ASP A 24 -16.04 -29.12 -17.74
N GLU A 25 -16.21 -29.33 -16.44
CA GLU A 25 -16.21 -30.64 -15.80
C GLU A 25 -17.64 -31.22 -15.83
N THR A 26 -17.83 -32.33 -16.56
CA THR A 26 -19.02 -33.17 -16.40
C THR A 26 -18.65 -34.38 -15.56
N CYS A 27 -18.99 -34.34 -14.26
CA CYS A 27 -18.86 -35.48 -13.36
C CYS A 27 -20.10 -36.37 -13.48
N ILE A 28 -19.93 -37.53 -14.11
CA ILE A 28 -20.92 -38.59 -14.21
C ILE A 28 -21.07 -39.26 -12.83
N THR A 29 -22.29 -39.25 -12.31
CA THR A 29 -22.70 -40.01 -11.13
C THR A 29 -22.94 -41.47 -11.53
N ASP A 30 -22.17 -42.42 -11.01
CA ASP A 30 -22.58 -43.83 -11.01
C ASP A 30 -22.49 -44.41 -9.59
N SER A 31 -23.67 -44.58 -9.03
CA SER A 31 -23.96 -45.11 -7.71
C SER A 31 -24.16 -46.62 -7.83
N ARG A 32 -23.06 -47.39 -7.83
CA ARG A 32 -23.19 -48.85 -7.78
C ARG A 32 -22.00 -49.52 -7.10
N ILE A 33 -22.37 -50.35 -6.12
CA ILE A 33 -21.62 -51.50 -5.59
C ILE A 33 -20.75 -51.19 -4.36
N MET A 34 -21.44 -50.80 -3.28
CA MET A 34 -21.07 -51.20 -1.93
C MET A 34 -21.47 -52.67 -1.71
N TRP A 35 -20.55 -53.63 -1.90
CA TRP A 35 -20.61 -54.89 -1.15
C TRP A 35 -19.29 -55.68 -1.25
N LYS A 36 -18.76 -56.06 -0.09
CA LYS A 36 -17.80 -57.15 0.17
C LYS A 36 -16.30 -56.81 0.01
N ARG A 37 -15.64 -56.47 1.13
CA ARG A 37 -14.88 -57.42 1.96
C ARG A 37 -13.96 -56.70 2.95
N LYS A 38 -14.05 -57.14 4.21
CA LYS A 38 -13.08 -56.92 5.28
C LYS A 38 -11.68 -57.28 4.77
N ILE A 39 -10.70 -56.40 4.94
CA ILE A 39 -9.24 -56.62 5.15
C ILE A 39 -8.55 -55.26 4.89
N GLY A 40 -7.77 -54.78 5.86
CA GLY A 40 -6.90 -53.61 5.68
C GLY A 40 -6.91 -52.55 6.79
N LEU A 41 -7.41 -52.85 7.99
CA LEU A 41 -7.34 -51.94 9.13
C LEU A 41 -5.96 -52.04 9.82
N LEU A 42 -4.86 -51.78 9.07
CA LEU A 42 -3.49 -51.74 9.62
C LEU A 42 -2.53 -50.80 8.88
N SER A 43 -2.93 -50.14 7.79
CA SER A 43 -2.02 -49.22 7.03
C SER A 43 -2.15 -47.73 7.38
N ALA A 44 -3.12 -47.33 8.20
CA ALA A 44 -3.39 -45.90 8.45
C ALA A 44 -2.62 -45.29 9.65
N ILE A 45 -1.94 -46.09 10.47
CA ILE A 45 -1.28 -45.59 11.70
C ILE A 45 0.23 -45.31 11.48
N VAL A 46 0.87 -45.94 10.49
CA VAL A 46 2.33 -45.77 10.27
C VAL A 46 2.67 -44.55 9.40
N ALA A 47 1.72 -43.99 8.65
CA ALA A 47 1.98 -42.83 7.79
C ALA A 47 2.00 -41.46 8.52
N CYS A 48 1.60 -41.40 9.80
CA CYS A 48 1.59 -40.15 10.57
C CYS A 48 2.87 -39.91 11.41
N ALA A 49 3.76 -40.89 11.53
CA ALA A 49 4.94 -40.80 12.41
C ALA A 49 6.22 -40.33 11.69
N LEU A 50 6.16 -40.03 10.38
CA LEU A 50 7.30 -39.57 9.57
C LEU A 50 7.00 -38.28 8.81
N LEU A 51 6.04 -37.48 9.27
CA LEU A 51 6.05 -36.07 8.90
C LEU A 51 7.05 -35.39 9.84
N PRO A 52 8.19 -34.88 9.34
CA PRO A 52 8.99 -34.01 10.15
C PRO A 52 8.07 -32.92 10.67
N ALA A 53 8.10 -32.70 11.98
CA ALA A 53 7.45 -31.57 12.63
C ALA A 53 8.13 -30.28 12.14
N HIS A 54 7.93 -29.94 10.86
CA HIS A 54 8.12 -28.61 10.32
C HIS A 54 6.92 -27.76 10.74
N PHE A 55 6.62 -27.74 12.05
CA PHE A 55 6.15 -26.49 12.60
C PHE A 55 7.33 -25.56 12.38
N ALA A 56 7.28 -24.78 11.30
CA ALA A 56 8.16 -23.65 11.12
C ALA A 56 8.07 -22.89 12.44
N ARG A 57 9.13 -22.96 13.23
CA ARG A 57 9.28 -22.13 14.42
C ARG A 57 9.04 -20.73 13.90
N ALA A 58 7.99 -20.07 14.35
CA ALA A 58 7.81 -18.66 14.08
C ALA A 58 9.12 -18.01 14.55
N GLU A 59 9.96 -17.61 13.59
CA GLU A 59 11.15 -16.85 13.93
C GLU A 59 10.63 -15.63 14.67
N ALA A 60 11.10 -15.46 15.90
CA ALA A 60 10.73 -14.28 16.68
C ALA A 60 11.14 -13.08 15.84
N ILE A 61 10.17 -12.24 15.46
CA ILE A 61 10.45 -10.99 14.77
C ILE A 61 11.38 -10.21 15.69
N ALA A 62 12.63 -10.03 15.27
CA ALA A 62 13.59 -9.26 16.05
C ALA A 62 13.05 -7.82 16.15
N VAL A 63 12.55 -7.45 17.32
CA VAL A 63 12.11 -6.08 17.58
C VAL A 63 13.36 -5.25 17.83
N ARG A 64 13.68 -4.38 16.87
CA ARG A 64 14.75 -3.40 17.05
C ARG A 64 14.20 -2.19 17.80
N SER A 65 14.80 -1.88 18.96
CA SER A 65 14.53 -0.63 19.66
C SER A 65 15.32 0.49 18.99
N VAL A 66 14.63 1.32 18.22
CA VAL A 66 15.18 2.56 17.67
C VAL A 66 14.79 3.71 18.61
N ALA A 67 15.73 4.61 18.92
CA ALA A 67 15.42 5.81 19.69
C ALA A 67 14.44 6.71 18.88
N PRO A 68 13.40 7.28 19.51
CA PRO A 68 12.52 8.20 18.79
C PRO A 68 13.31 9.40 18.25
N GLU A 69 13.26 9.62 16.93
CA GLU A 69 13.82 10.82 16.32
C GLU A 69 12.76 11.94 16.30
N ALA A 70 13.13 13.13 16.76
CA ALA A 70 12.20 14.25 16.90
C ALA A 70 12.36 15.24 15.74
N PHE A 71 11.36 15.29 14.85
CA PHE A 71 11.31 16.25 13.73
C PHE A 71 10.51 17.53 14.06
N GLY A 72 10.45 17.89 15.35
CA GLY A 72 9.70 19.05 15.85
C GLY A 72 8.20 18.80 15.96
N ASP A 73 7.40 19.78 15.55
CA ASP A 73 5.93 19.84 15.61
C ASP A 73 5.23 19.11 14.43
N GLY A 74 5.87 18.07 13.89
CA GLY A 74 5.31 17.25 12.81
C GLY A 74 3.99 16.59 13.22
N GLN A 75 3.01 16.60 12.30
CA GLN A 75 1.66 16.07 12.53
C GLN A 75 1.28 15.06 11.47
N GLN A 76 0.44 14.10 11.87
CA GLN A 76 -0.21 13.14 10.97
C GLN A 76 0.80 12.35 10.12
N PRO A 77 1.84 11.74 10.74
CA PRO A 77 2.85 11.02 9.99
C PRO A 77 2.25 9.82 9.24
N GLN A 78 2.84 9.52 8.09
CA GLN A 78 2.62 8.31 7.31
C GLN A 78 3.95 7.76 6.86
N VAL A 79 4.01 6.44 6.69
CA VAL A 79 5.24 5.73 6.36
C VAL A 79 5.00 4.75 5.22
N THR A 80 6.01 4.60 4.37
CA THR A 80 6.10 3.53 3.38
C THR A 80 7.54 3.03 3.31
N VAL A 81 7.76 1.89 2.67
CA VAL A 81 9.09 1.32 2.42
C VAL A 81 9.22 1.06 0.93
N THR A 82 10.29 1.57 0.31
CA THR A 82 10.55 1.28 -1.11
C THR A 82 10.93 -0.19 -1.29
N PRO A 83 10.83 -0.75 -2.51
CA PRO A 83 11.37 -2.09 -2.80
C PRO A 83 12.86 -2.24 -2.47
N ALA A 84 13.63 -1.15 -2.42
CA ALA A 84 15.03 -1.14 -2.05
C ALA A 84 15.26 -1.10 -0.52
N GLY A 85 14.20 -1.10 0.30
CA GLY A 85 14.28 -1.09 1.76
C GLY A 85 14.45 0.30 2.38
N VAL A 86 14.30 1.37 1.60
CA VAL A 86 14.36 2.75 2.12
C VAL A 86 13.05 3.07 2.81
N ILE A 87 13.11 3.45 4.08
CA ILE A 87 11.96 3.92 4.86
C ILE A 87 11.71 5.37 4.50
N ILE A 88 10.49 5.71 4.09
CA ILE A 88 10.07 7.09 3.80
C ILE A 88 8.95 7.45 4.75
N VAL A 89 9.14 8.52 5.52
CA VAL A 89 8.11 9.10 6.38
C VAL A 89 7.72 10.45 5.83
N VAL A 90 6.42 10.72 5.71
CA VAL A 90 5.88 12.04 5.37
C VAL A 90 5.02 12.56 6.51
N PHE A 91 5.04 13.88 6.72
CA PHE A 91 4.28 14.52 7.77
C PHE A 91 3.91 15.96 7.38
N ALA A 92 2.87 16.49 8.01
CA ALA A 92 2.49 17.89 7.92
C ALA A 92 3.21 18.71 8.99
N LYS A 93 3.53 19.97 8.68
CA LYS A 93 3.99 20.97 9.65
C LYS A 93 3.47 22.33 9.21
N GLY A 94 2.57 22.92 10.02
CA GLY A 94 1.80 24.09 9.61
C GLY A 94 1.01 23.82 8.32
N GLN A 95 1.24 24.64 7.29
CA GLN A 95 0.64 24.47 5.95
C GLN A 95 1.61 23.85 4.93
N SER A 96 2.62 23.13 5.41
CA SER A 96 3.65 22.52 4.59
C SER A 96 3.70 21.02 4.81
N ILE A 97 4.18 20.32 3.80
CA ILE A 97 4.39 18.86 3.80
C ILE A 97 5.89 18.60 3.74
N TYR A 98 6.38 17.68 4.55
CA TYR A 98 7.78 17.30 4.62
C TYR A 98 7.95 15.79 4.52
N SER A 99 9.15 15.38 4.12
CA SER A 99 9.58 13.98 4.15
C SER A 99 10.93 13.84 4.85
N VAL A 100 11.12 12.69 5.51
CA VAL A 100 12.41 12.21 6.00
C VAL A 100 12.58 10.77 5.55
N GLN A 101 13.82 10.33 5.37
CA GLN A 101 14.12 9.01 4.87
C GLN A 101 15.22 8.34 5.69
N SER A 102 15.16 7.01 5.78
CA SER A 102 16.22 6.18 6.35
C SER A 102 16.59 5.07 5.37
N SER A 103 17.89 4.93 5.12
CA SER A 103 18.50 3.85 4.33
C SER A 103 19.23 2.83 5.20
N ASP A 104 19.20 3.00 6.52
CA ASP A 104 19.91 2.19 7.52
C ASP A 104 18.92 1.50 8.46
N GLN A 105 17.80 1.04 7.91
CA GLN A 105 16.76 0.29 8.63
C GLN A 105 16.19 1.04 9.85
N GLY A 106 16.12 2.37 9.74
CA GLY A 106 15.58 3.25 10.76
C GLY A 106 16.58 3.67 11.82
N GLU A 107 17.88 3.38 11.70
CA GLU A 107 18.87 3.85 12.68
C GLU A 107 18.98 5.37 12.72
N ASN A 108 18.99 6.00 11.55
CA ASN A 108 19.05 7.45 11.40
C ASN A 108 18.11 7.89 10.28
N PHE A 109 17.52 9.07 10.42
CA PHE A 109 16.79 9.71 9.35
C PHE A 109 17.52 10.93 8.80
N SER A 110 17.24 11.23 7.54
CA SER A 110 17.69 12.47 6.90
C SER A 110 17.07 13.70 7.59
N ALA A 111 17.69 14.87 7.39
CA ALA A 111 17.02 16.13 7.66
C ALA A 111 15.69 16.23 6.87
N PRO A 112 14.66 16.92 7.40
CA PRO A 112 13.39 17.10 6.69
C PRO A 112 13.55 17.81 5.34
N VAL A 113 13.11 17.15 4.27
CA VAL A 113 13.00 17.72 2.93
C VAL A 113 11.58 18.23 2.73
N LYS A 114 11.43 19.51 2.40
CA LYS A 114 10.12 20.11 2.11
C LYS A 114 9.59 19.56 0.77
N ILE A 115 8.38 19.02 0.79
CA ILE A 115 7.68 18.54 -0.41
C ILE A 115 6.95 19.70 -1.08
N ALA A 116 6.15 20.43 -0.30
CA ALA A 116 5.35 21.56 -0.81
C ALA A 116 4.78 22.43 0.32
N ASP A 117 4.39 23.64 -0.05
CA ASP A 117 3.35 24.40 0.63
C ASP A 117 1.98 24.04 0.05
N LEU A 118 0.99 23.86 0.92
CA LEU A 118 -0.39 23.64 0.54
C LEU A 118 -1.29 24.53 1.40
N PRO A 119 -1.66 25.73 0.91
CA PRO A 119 -2.64 26.57 1.59
C PRO A 119 -3.95 25.82 1.83
N GLY A 120 -4.43 25.85 3.07
CA GLY A 120 -5.62 25.10 3.48
C GLY A 120 -5.39 23.60 3.68
N LEU A 121 -4.14 23.16 3.84
CA LEU A 121 -3.81 21.78 4.25
C LEU A 121 -4.64 21.37 5.47
N MET A 122 -5.40 20.30 5.33
CA MET A 122 -6.23 19.73 6.38
C MET A 122 -5.41 18.78 7.24
N VAL A 123 -5.18 19.17 8.50
CA VAL A 123 -4.39 18.39 9.46
C VAL A 123 -5.23 18.12 10.72
N GLY A 124 -5.11 16.93 11.28
CA GLY A 124 -5.88 16.51 12.45
C GLY A 124 -7.10 15.68 12.08
N MET A 125 -7.73 15.04 13.08
CA MET A 125 -8.87 14.11 12.85
C MET A 125 -8.54 13.03 11.79
N ARG A 126 -7.30 12.51 11.84
CA ARG A 126 -6.72 11.55 10.87
C ARG A 126 -6.50 12.10 9.45
N ARG A 127 -6.72 13.39 9.18
CA ARG A 127 -6.42 14.03 7.88
C ARG A 127 -4.97 14.45 7.85
N GLY A 128 -4.32 14.32 6.69
CA GLY A 128 -2.91 14.66 6.51
C GLY A 128 -2.35 13.97 5.26
N PRO A 129 -1.06 14.15 4.97
CA PRO A 129 -0.43 13.54 3.81
C PRO A 129 -0.49 12.01 3.88
N ARG A 130 -0.41 11.35 2.72
CA ARG A 130 -0.24 9.90 2.54
C ARG A 130 0.88 9.67 1.54
N VAL A 131 1.59 8.56 1.64
CA VAL A 131 2.73 8.25 0.79
C VAL A 131 2.65 6.83 0.26
N ALA A 132 3.01 6.65 -1.01
CA ALA A 132 3.27 5.35 -1.62
C ALA A 132 4.52 5.43 -2.49
N ALA A 133 5.26 4.32 -2.59
CA ALA A 133 6.51 4.28 -3.31
C ALA A 133 6.64 3.04 -4.19
N THR A 134 7.42 3.21 -5.26
CA THR A 134 7.90 2.17 -6.16
C THR A 134 9.43 2.17 -6.10
N ASP A 135 10.09 1.38 -6.95
CA ASP A 135 11.54 1.42 -7.13
C ASP A 135 12.05 2.76 -7.71
N LYS A 136 11.20 3.45 -8.49
CA LYS A 136 11.59 4.63 -9.28
C LYS A 136 10.91 5.93 -8.88
N ARG A 137 9.79 5.84 -8.18
CA ARG A 137 8.89 6.98 -7.94
C ARG A 137 8.29 6.93 -6.55
N ILE A 138 8.15 8.10 -5.95
CA ILE A 138 7.44 8.29 -4.68
C ILE A 138 6.32 9.28 -4.94
N ILE A 139 5.10 8.93 -4.56
CA ILE A 139 3.94 9.82 -4.63
C ILE A 139 3.46 10.17 -3.24
N VAL A 140 3.09 11.43 -3.07
CA VAL A 140 2.45 11.94 -1.85
C VAL A 140 1.14 12.58 -2.21
N SER A 141 0.05 12.17 -1.55
CA SER A 141 -1.24 12.85 -1.62
C SER A 141 -1.47 13.66 -0.36
N ALA A 142 -2.06 14.86 -0.46
CA ALA A 142 -2.36 15.70 0.70
C ALA A 142 -3.73 16.38 0.59
N PRO A 143 -4.50 16.45 1.68
CA PRO A 143 -5.85 16.98 1.64
C PRO A 143 -5.81 18.49 1.87
N GLY A 144 -6.31 19.27 0.92
CA GLY A 144 -6.60 20.69 1.07
C GLY A 144 -8.04 20.97 0.63
N PRO A 145 -8.32 22.16 0.05
CA PRO A 145 -9.59 22.40 -0.65
C PRO A 145 -9.89 21.33 -1.71
N GLU A 146 -8.84 20.80 -2.33
CA GLU A 146 -8.84 19.63 -3.19
C GLU A 146 -7.77 18.64 -2.73
N LEU A 147 -7.82 17.40 -3.20
CA LEU A 147 -6.73 16.45 -2.98
C LEU A 147 -5.59 16.75 -3.95
N ALA A 148 -4.46 17.22 -3.42
CA ALA A 148 -3.25 17.48 -4.19
C ALA A 148 -2.32 16.26 -4.19
N SER A 149 -1.54 16.09 -5.25
CA SER A 149 -0.50 15.08 -5.36
C SER A 149 0.85 15.68 -5.74
N TYR A 150 1.91 15.06 -5.25
CA TYR A 150 3.31 15.44 -5.48
C TYR A 150 4.12 14.19 -5.81
N LEU A 151 5.02 14.31 -6.78
CA LEU A 151 5.84 13.20 -7.28
C LEU A 151 7.32 13.54 -7.12
N SER A 152 8.07 12.57 -6.62
CA SER A 152 9.53 12.51 -6.75
C SER A 152 9.94 11.37 -7.67
N GLN A 153 10.97 11.61 -8.48
CA GLN A 153 11.59 10.64 -9.40
C GLN A 153 13.08 10.45 -9.14
N ASP A 154 13.59 11.00 -8.04
CA ASP A 154 15.00 11.05 -7.67
C ASP A 154 15.21 10.65 -6.20
N ALA A 155 14.47 9.62 -5.77
CA ALA A 155 14.51 9.08 -4.41
C ALA A 155 14.19 10.13 -3.33
N GLY A 156 13.23 11.02 -3.59
CA GLY A 156 12.72 11.99 -2.62
C GLY A 156 13.59 13.23 -2.43
N GLN A 157 14.61 13.44 -3.28
CA GLN A 157 15.47 14.62 -3.25
C GLN A 157 14.74 15.87 -3.76
N THR A 158 13.99 15.74 -4.85
CA THR A 158 13.16 16.82 -5.39
C THR A 158 11.72 16.37 -5.61
N TRP A 159 10.82 17.34 -5.53
CA TRP A 159 9.37 17.13 -5.60
C TRP A 159 8.75 18.09 -6.61
N LYS A 160 7.79 17.58 -7.38
CA LYS A 160 6.99 18.36 -8.33
C LYS A 160 5.51 18.10 -8.11
N PRO A 161 4.62 19.10 -8.34
CA PRO A 161 3.19 18.85 -8.39
C PRO A 161 2.87 17.77 -9.43
N ALA A 162 2.08 16.76 -9.05
CA ALA A 162 1.59 15.71 -9.94
C ALA A 162 0.11 15.92 -10.35
N GLY A 163 -0.56 16.88 -9.70
CA GLY A 163 -1.90 17.33 -10.07
C GLY A 163 -2.94 17.11 -8.96
N LYS A 164 -4.18 17.44 -9.31
CA LYS A 164 -5.36 17.22 -8.47
C LYS A 164 -5.84 15.77 -8.63
N ILE A 165 -6.14 15.11 -7.51
CA ILE A 165 -6.60 13.71 -7.49
C ILE A 165 -8.11 13.62 -7.79
N ASN A 166 -8.94 14.41 -7.12
CA ASN A 166 -10.38 14.34 -7.31
C ASN A 166 -10.83 15.09 -8.58
N ASP A 167 -11.73 14.46 -9.32
CA ASP A 167 -12.26 14.92 -10.62
C ASP A 167 -13.19 16.14 -10.45
N LYS A 168 -14.13 16.09 -9.51
CA LYS A 168 -15.08 17.18 -9.24
C LYS A 168 -14.58 18.08 -8.10
N PRO A 169 -14.55 19.42 -8.27
CA PRO A 169 -14.20 20.34 -7.19
C PRO A 169 -15.02 20.11 -5.93
N GLY A 170 -14.36 20.15 -4.77
CA GLY A 170 -14.98 19.95 -3.46
C GLY A 170 -15.46 18.53 -3.15
N ALA A 171 -15.31 17.56 -4.07
CA ALA A 171 -15.75 16.17 -3.86
C ALA A 171 -14.96 15.43 -2.77
N ALA A 172 -13.85 15.99 -2.30
CA ALA A 172 -13.02 15.44 -1.25
C ALA A 172 -12.95 16.35 -0.01
N SER A 173 -14.00 17.12 0.24
CA SER A 173 -14.07 18.12 1.33
C SER A 173 -13.86 17.55 2.75
N GLU A 174 -13.97 16.23 2.92
CA GLU A 174 -13.67 15.54 4.19
C GLU A 174 -12.17 15.38 4.44
N GLY A 175 -11.34 15.39 3.39
CA GLY A 175 -9.89 15.22 3.50
C GLY A 175 -9.41 13.82 3.93
N LEU A 176 -10.33 12.85 3.99
CA LEU A 176 -10.02 11.45 4.33
C LEU A 176 -9.70 10.67 3.04
N GLN A 177 -8.45 10.25 2.93
CA GLN A 177 -7.90 9.61 1.73
C GLN A 177 -6.85 8.54 2.07
N ASN A 178 -6.54 7.72 1.08
CA ASN A 178 -5.39 6.83 1.09
C ASN A 178 -4.80 6.65 -0.33
N ILE A 179 -3.55 6.21 -0.42
CA ILE A 179 -2.84 5.99 -1.69
C ILE A 179 -2.03 4.69 -1.63
N THR A 180 -1.88 4.01 -2.76
CA THR A 180 -1.02 2.83 -2.91
C THR A 180 -0.30 2.84 -4.25
N ALA A 181 0.73 2.01 -4.38
CA ALA A 181 1.49 1.79 -5.58
C ALA A 181 1.35 0.35 -6.07
N LEU A 182 1.32 0.15 -7.38
CA LEU A 182 1.42 -1.16 -8.01
C LEU A 182 2.86 -1.41 -8.52
N PRO A 183 3.27 -2.68 -8.67
CA PRO A 183 4.59 -3.03 -9.20
C PRO A 183 4.86 -2.51 -10.62
N ASP A 184 3.83 -2.20 -11.40
CA ASP A 184 3.94 -1.65 -12.76
C ASP A 184 4.28 -0.15 -12.78
N GLY A 185 4.37 0.49 -11.60
CA GLY A 185 4.64 1.91 -11.46
C GLY A 185 3.39 2.80 -11.39
N SER A 186 2.19 2.20 -11.45
CA SER A 186 0.91 2.91 -11.33
C SER A 186 0.60 3.22 -9.86
N PHE A 187 -0.12 4.32 -9.63
CA PHE A 187 -0.58 4.71 -8.29
C PHE A 187 -2.09 4.82 -8.26
N TYR A 188 -2.69 4.42 -7.14
CA TYR A 188 -4.14 4.48 -6.94
C TYR A 188 -4.46 5.22 -5.66
N ALA A 189 -5.41 6.15 -5.77
CA ALA A 189 -5.90 6.92 -4.63
C ALA A 189 -7.38 6.60 -4.39
N VAL A 190 -7.74 6.58 -3.11
CA VAL A 190 -9.13 6.45 -2.65
C VAL A 190 -9.46 7.57 -1.68
N TRP A 191 -10.71 8.04 -1.68
CA TRP A 191 -11.16 9.09 -0.77
C TRP A 191 -12.64 8.94 -0.41
N LEU A 192 -13.03 9.57 0.71
CA LEU A 192 -14.43 9.74 1.06
C LEU A 192 -15.05 10.83 0.19
N ASP A 193 -16.01 10.43 -0.63
CA ASP A 193 -16.59 11.30 -1.63
C ASP A 193 -17.84 12.02 -1.12
N SER A 194 -17.80 13.35 -1.16
CA SER A 194 -18.88 14.24 -0.72
C SER A 194 -19.70 14.85 -1.87
N ARG A 195 -19.52 14.41 -3.12
CA ARG A 195 -20.15 15.04 -4.30
C ARG A 195 -21.67 15.06 -4.33
N ASN A 196 -22.30 14.21 -3.52
CA ASN A 196 -23.75 13.99 -3.41
C ASN A 196 -24.24 14.10 -1.96
N LYS A 197 -23.54 14.88 -1.12
CA LYS A 197 -24.06 15.25 0.20
C LYS A 197 -25.10 16.35 0.08
#